data_AF-A0A173SW65-F1
#
_entry.id   AF-A0A173SW65-F1
#
_cell.length_a   1.000
_cell.length_b   1.000
_cell.length_c   1.000
_cell.angle_alpha   90.00
_cell.angle_beta   90.00
_cell.angle_gamma   90.00
#
_symmetry.space_group_name_H-M   'P 1'
#
loop_
_entity.id
_entity.type
_entity.pdbx_description
1 polymer ?
#
loop_
_entity_poly.entity_id
_entity_poly.type
_entity_poly.pdbx_seq_one_letter_code
_entity_poly.pdbx_strand_id
1 'polypeptide(L)'
;MIHTFLRSIGFGDLTKNADLYLILESILNRPDEQNIVKDEYGNEFACFSKSFGTDIGITVCGNFINDKEFRMEYYYPYLHGSQITTCETIEIERHAAREAFAGICDELKLGVTLIFYIENIADILHARKNAVHNTTIRPDNAVLAGLSTGGKILLPIMKTSKQLANKEKSSEKRLSLMKQARDGNKSAMENLTMNDMDLYSSLSRRIMKEDVLSIVESSFIPYGIESDQYVVIGEILNFYESENSLTNEKLWILNLNCNNLVFDICINQNDLLGEPQVGRRFKGRIWLQGHVNFGY
;
A
#
# COMPACT_ATOMS: atom_id res chain seq x y z
N MET A 1 -4.09 3.58 -22.10
CA MET A 1 -4.26 4.76 -21.21
C MET A 1 -3.11 4.73 -20.22
N ILE A 2 -2.50 5.88 -19.95
CA ILE A 2 -1.33 6.00 -19.07
C ILE A 2 -1.81 5.89 -17.62
N HIS A 3 -1.20 5.02 -16.84
CA HIS A 3 -1.56 4.80 -15.44
C HIS A 3 -1.15 6.01 -14.59
N THR A 4 -2.09 6.60 -13.85
CA THR A 4 -1.89 7.86 -13.12
C THR A 4 -0.72 7.83 -12.13
N PHE A 5 -0.47 6.66 -11.51
CA PHE A 5 0.59 6.48 -10.51
C PHE A 5 1.99 6.22 -11.11
N LEU A 6 2.14 6.16 -12.44
CA LEU A 6 3.47 6.11 -13.07
C LEU A 6 4.33 7.33 -12.72
N ARG A 7 3.69 8.48 -12.49
CA ARG A 7 4.40 9.68 -12.06
C ARG A 7 5.14 9.50 -10.74
N SER A 8 4.58 8.70 -9.83
CA SER A 8 5.11 8.45 -8.50
C SER A 8 6.47 7.75 -8.53
N ILE A 9 6.75 7.02 -9.61
CA ILE A 9 8.01 6.31 -9.85
C ILE A 9 8.89 7.02 -10.90
N GLY A 10 8.63 8.30 -11.20
CA GLY A 10 9.51 9.12 -12.05
C GLY A 10 9.14 9.16 -13.52
N PHE A 11 7.91 8.83 -13.89
CA PHE A 11 7.39 9.06 -15.25
C PHE A 11 6.38 10.21 -15.26
N GLY A 12 6.72 11.34 -14.62
CA GLY A 12 5.80 12.47 -14.43
C GLY A 12 5.43 13.17 -15.73
N ASP A 13 6.41 13.30 -16.63
CA ASP A 13 6.25 13.96 -17.93
C ASP A 13 5.73 13.04 -19.05
N LEU A 14 5.42 11.78 -18.72
CA LEU A 14 4.95 10.80 -19.70
C LEU A 14 3.51 11.09 -20.13
N THR A 15 3.35 11.70 -21.31
CA THR A 15 2.05 12.13 -21.84
C THR A 15 1.61 11.36 -23.08
N LYS A 16 2.54 10.80 -23.86
CA LYS A 16 2.24 10.09 -25.11
C LYS A 16 2.21 8.58 -24.88
N ASN A 17 1.16 7.93 -25.39
CA ASN A 17 1.09 6.47 -25.34
C ASN A 17 2.23 5.81 -26.13
N ALA A 18 2.74 6.44 -27.19
CA ALA A 18 3.88 5.90 -27.97
C ALA A 18 5.13 5.72 -27.09
N ASP A 19 5.46 6.72 -26.28
CA ASP A 19 6.61 6.67 -25.37
C ASP A 19 6.42 5.61 -24.28
N LEU A 20 5.18 5.47 -23.76
CA LEU A 20 4.83 4.39 -22.86
C LEU A 20 5.07 3.02 -23.50
N TYR A 21 4.60 2.80 -24.74
CA TYR A 21 4.77 1.52 -25.41
C TYR A 21 6.24 1.14 -25.61
N LEU A 22 7.13 2.11 -25.86
CA LEU A 22 8.58 1.86 -25.92
C LEU A 22 9.13 1.37 -24.58
N ILE A 23 8.65 1.94 -23.47
CA ILE A 23 9.03 1.49 -22.12
C ILE A 23 8.54 0.06 -21.89
N LEU A 24 7.26 -0.22 -22.15
CA LEU A 24 6.68 -1.55 -21.96
C LEU A 24 7.35 -2.61 -22.84
N GLU A 25 7.67 -2.28 -24.10
CA GLU A 25 8.42 -3.15 -25.00
C GLU A 25 9.84 -3.41 -24.47
N SER A 26 10.49 -2.41 -23.87
CA SER A 26 11.80 -2.59 -23.24
C SER A 26 11.77 -3.55 -22.04
N ILE A 27 10.64 -3.62 -21.33
CA ILE A 27 10.40 -4.56 -20.23
C ILE A 27 10.26 -5.97 -20.77
N LEU A 28 9.46 -6.15 -21.84
CA LEU A 28 9.27 -7.46 -22.47
C LEU A 28 10.57 -8.01 -23.09
N ASN A 29 11.39 -7.14 -23.68
CA ASN A 29 12.64 -7.55 -24.33
C ASN A 29 13.78 -7.85 -23.35
N ARG A 30 13.83 -7.15 -22.21
CA ARG A 30 14.87 -7.28 -21.18
C ARG A 30 14.26 -7.11 -19.79
N PRO A 31 13.48 -8.10 -19.32
CA PRO A 31 12.93 -8.10 -17.98
C PRO A 31 14.03 -8.37 -16.96
N ASP A 32 13.89 -7.81 -15.76
CA ASP A 32 14.73 -8.19 -14.62
C ASP A 32 14.17 -9.45 -13.95
N GLU A 33 12.83 -9.57 -13.92
CA GLU A 33 12.11 -10.73 -13.42
C GLU A 33 11.04 -11.18 -14.40
N GLN A 34 10.89 -12.50 -14.53
CA GLN A 34 9.89 -13.12 -15.39
C GLN A 34 9.25 -14.30 -14.67
N ASN A 35 7.93 -14.24 -14.51
CA ASN A 35 7.13 -15.30 -13.91
C ASN A 35 6.10 -15.79 -14.94
N ILE A 36 6.05 -17.10 -15.17
CA ILE A 36 5.10 -17.74 -16.09
C ILE A 36 4.31 -18.78 -15.32
N VAL A 37 2.98 -18.67 -15.37
CA VAL A 37 2.06 -19.62 -14.75
C VAL A 37 1.19 -20.25 -15.82
N LYS A 38 1.15 -21.58 -15.84
CA LYS A 38 0.29 -22.36 -16.73
C LYS A 38 -0.93 -22.86 -16.00
N ASP A 39 -2.11 -22.55 -16.53
CA ASP A 39 -3.38 -23.03 -16.00
C ASP A 39 -3.64 -24.51 -16.34
N GLU A 40 -4.79 -25.05 -15.91
CA GLU A 40 -5.19 -26.45 -16.18
C GLU A 40 -5.58 -26.70 -17.65
N TYR A 41 -5.95 -25.65 -18.38
CA TYR A 41 -6.36 -25.71 -19.79
C TYR A 41 -5.18 -25.52 -20.74
N GLY A 42 -3.99 -25.25 -20.21
CA GLY A 42 -2.77 -25.03 -20.96
C GLY A 42 -2.52 -23.58 -21.39
N ASN A 43 -3.34 -22.63 -20.94
CA ASN A 43 -3.07 -21.20 -21.15
C ASN A 43 -1.92 -20.75 -20.24
N GLU A 44 -1.05 -19.91 -20.78
CA GLU A 44 0.14 -19.42 -20.09
C GLU A 44 0.00 -17.92 -19.83
N PHE A 45 -0.13 -17.57 -18.55
CA PHE A 45 -0.11 -16.21 -18.06
C PHE A 45 1.31 -15.84 -17.65
N ALA A 46 1.78 -14.65 -18.02
CA ALA A 46 3.11 -14.20 -17.69
C ALA A 46 3.15 -12.76 -17.18
N CYS A 47 4.02 -12.53 -16.21
CA CYS A 47 4.37 -11.23 -15.66
C CYS A 47 5.85 -10.96 -15.93
N PHE A 48 6.15 -9.80 -16.51
CA PHE A 48 7.49 -9.30 -16.76
C PHE A 48 7.70 -8.03 -15.95
N SER A 49 8.64 -8.04 -15.01
CA SER A 49 8.94 -6.88 -14.17
C SER A 49 10.30 -6.31 -14.52
N LYS A 50 10.41 -4.99 -14.42
CA LYS A 50 11.68 -4.27 -14.57
C LYS A 50 11.79 -3.17 -13.54
N SER A 51 12.94 -3.11 -12.88
CA SER A 51 13.29 -2.06 -11.95
C SER A 51 13.75 -0.82 -12.71
N PHE A 52 13.24 0.33 -12.27
CA PHE A 52 13.67 1.64 -12.77
C PHE A 52 14.37 2.46 -11.68
N GLY A 53 14.62 1.90 -10.50
CA GLY A 53 15.24 2.58 -9.37
C GLY A 53 15.23 1.67 -8.14
N THR A 54 15.69 2.18 -6.99
CA THR A 54 15.66 1.40 -5.75
C THR A 54 14.21 1.06 -5.38
N ASP A 55 13.91 -0.24 -5.35
CA ASP A 55 12.62 -0.86 -4.97
C ASP A 55 11.40 -0.43 -5.82
N ILE A 56 11.61 0.27 -6.94
CA ILE A 56 10.53 0.73 -7.82
C ILE A 56 10.65 0.14 -9.22
N GLY A 57 9.51 -0.08 -9.87
CA GLY A 57 9.51 -0.57 -11.23
C GLY A 57 8.14 -0.63 -11.88
N ILE A 58 8.08 -1.31 -13.02
CA ILE A 58 6.83 -1.57 -13.75
C ILE A 58 6.75 -3.06 -14.04
N THR A 59 5.57 -3.63 -13.82
CA THR A 59 5.22 -4.99 -14.21
C THR A 59 4.25 -4.97 -15.38
N VAL A 60 4.50 -5.82 -16.37
CA VAL A 60 3.66 -6.03 -17.55
C VAL A 60 3.09 -7.44 -17.51
N CYS A 61 1.77 -7.55 -17.58
CA CYS A 61 1.03 -8.80 -17.46
C CYS A 61 0.25 -9.10 -18.73
N GLY A 62 0.15 -10.39 -19.06
CA GLY A 62 -0.61 -10.83 -20.22
C GLY A 62 -0.56 -12.33 -20.42
N ASN A 63 -1.11 -12.76 -21.56
CA ASN A 63 -1.23 -14.17 -21.90
C ASN A 63 -0.44 -14.49 -23.18
N PHE A 64 0.15 -15.67 -23.21
CA PHE A 64 0.64 -16.24 -24.46
C PHE A 64 -0.52 -16.86 -25.24
N ILE A 65 -0.70 -16.44 -26.49
CA ILE A 65 -1.67 -17.05 -27.40
C ILE A 65 -1.12 -18.35 -27.99
N ASN A 66 0.19 -18.39 -28.16
CA ASN A 66 0.98 -19.52 -28.60
C ASN A 66 2.41 -19.33 -28.09
N ASP A 67 3.28 -20.32 -28.30
CA ASP A 67 4.67 -20.33 -27.84
C ASP A 67 5.53 -19.11 -28.29
N LYS A 68 5.02 -18.24 -29.18
CA LYS A 68 5.76 -17.12 -29.77
C LYS A 68 5.07 -15.76 -29.64
N GLU A 69 3.78 -15.71 -29.35
CA GLU A 69 2.99 -14.48 -29.34
C GLU A 69 2.48 -14.18 -27.92
N PHE A 70 3.15 -13.25 -27.27
CA PHE A 70 2.69 -12.66 -26.01
C PHE A 70 1.73 -11.49 -26.30
N ARG A 71 0.55 -11.51 -25.69
CA ARG A 71 -0.38 -10.38 -25.70
C ARG A 71 -0.49 -9.76 -24.32
N MET A 72 0.03 -8.55 -24.21
CA MET A 72 -0.13 -7.71 -23.04
C MET A 72 -1.60 -7.39 -22.80
N GLU A 73 -2.06 -7.59 -21.57
CA GLU A 73 -3.41 -7.22 -21.13
C GLU A 73 -3.40 -5.93 -20.31
N TYR A 74 -2.44 -5.81 -19.40
CA TYR A 74 -2.31 -4.66 -18.52
C TYR A 74 -0.88 -4.52 -17.98
N TYR A 75 -0.60 -3.39 -17.34
CA TYR A 75 0.65 -3.12 -16.65
C TYR A 75 0.35 -2.28 -15.41
N TYR A 76 1.27 -2.27 -14.44
CA TYR A 76 1.18 -1.43 -13.27
C TYR A 76 2.59 -1.01 -12.77
N PRO A 77 2.74 0.21 -12.25
CA PRO A 77 3.91 0.56 -11.45
C PRO A 77 3.85 -0.15 -10.09
N TYR A 78 4.99 -0.42 -9.48
CA TYR A 78 5.08 -1.02 -8.15
C TYR A 78 6.14 -0.31 -7.29
N LEU A 79 6.00 -0.49 -5.97
CA LEU A 79 7.01 -0.19 -4.96
C LEU A 79 7.13 -1.40 -4.03
N HIS A 80 8.30 -2.01 -3.95
CA HIS A 80 8.54 -3.06 -2.96
C HIS A 80 8.73 -2.44 -1.58
N GLY A 81 7.84 -2.77 -0.65
CA GLY A 81 7.96 -2.34 0.74
C GLY A 81 9.12 -3.02 1.45
N SER A 82 9.68 -2.34 2.45
CA SER A 82 10.89 -2.78 3.17
C SER A 82 10.60 -3.71 4.35
N GLN A 83 9.35 -3.82 4.79
CA GLN A 83 8.99 -4.54 6.02
C GLN A 83 7.56 -5.06 6.03
N ILE A 84 7.33 -6.11 6.82
CA ILE A 84 6.00 -6.67 7.04
C ILE A 84 5.10 -5.62 7.71
N THR A 85 4.00 -5.28 7.03
CA THR A 85 3.06 -4.26 7.49
C THR A 85 1.96 -4.87 8.35
N THR A 86 1.44 -6.03 7.92
CA THR A 86 0.33 -6.72 8.59
C THR A 86 0.51 -8.23 8.59
N CYS A 87 0.07 -8.87 9.68
CA CYS A 87 -0.04 -10.32 9.83
C CYS A 87 -1.50 -10.73 10.09
N GLU A 88 -2.46 -9.84 9.82
CA GLU A 88 -3.88 -10.18 9.87
C GLU A 88 -4.22 -11.14 8.72
N THR A 89 -5.37 -11.80 8.81
CA THR A 89 -5.83 -12.69 7.74
C THR A 89 -6.12 -11.89 6.48
N ILE A 90 -5.54 -12.31 5.36
CA ILE A 90 -5.73 -11.68 4.04
C ILE A 90 -6.62 -12.58 3.19
N GLU A 91 -7.76 -12.04 2.79
CA GLU A 91 -8.65 -12.63 1.79
C GLU A 91 -8.24 -12.12 0.41
N ILE A 92 -8.19 -13.03 -0.58
CA ILE A 92 -7.76 -12.71 -1.93
C ILE A 92 -8.95 -12.79 -2.88
N GLU A 93 -9.38 -11.64 -3.40
CA GLU A 93 -10.45 -11.55 -4.39
C GLU A 93 -9.90 -11.26 -5.78
N ARG A 94 -10.54 -11.84 -6.80
CA ARG A 94 -10.19 -11.59 -8.21
C ARG A 94 -11.03 -10.44 -8.74
N HIS A 95 -10.40 -9.49 -9.44
CA HIS A 95 -11.12 -8.47 -10.19
C HIS A 95 -11.92 -9.11 -11.34
N ALA A 96 -13.18 -8.70 -11.49
CA ALA A 96 -14.10 -9.33 -12.46
C ALA A 96 -13.64 -9.22 -13.92
N ALA A 97 -12.86 -8.20 -14.28
CA ALA A 97 -12.52 -7.88 -15.66
C ALA A 97 -11.16 -8.44 -16.14
N ARG A 98 -10.25 -8.84 -15.24
CA ARG A 98 -8.85 -9.18 -15.57
C ARG A 98 -8.26 -10.23 -14.62
N GLU A 99 -7.14 -10.82 -14.99
CA GLU A 99 -6.26 -11.62 -14.11
C GLU A 99 -5.54 -10.72 -13.09
N ALA A 100 -6.27 -9.90 -12.34
CA ALA A 100 -5.75 -9.04 -11.27
C ALA A 100 -6.43 -9.41 -9.95
N PHE A 101 -5.73 -9.21 -8.83
CA PHE A 101 -6.21 -9.60 -7.51
C PHE A 101 -6.13 -8.45 -6.51
N ALA A 102 -7.09 -8.40 -5.61
CA ALA A 102 -7.11 -7.51 -4.46
C ALA A 102 -6.95 -8.33 -3.17
N GLY A 103 -6.12 -7.81 -2.26
CA GLY A 103 -6.01 -8.30 -0.90
C GLY A 103 -6.94 -7.52 0.01
N ILE A 104 -7.74 -8.22 0.80
CA ILE A 104 -8.67 -7.65 1.77
C ILE A 104 -8.23 -8.12 3.15
N CYS A 105 -7.96 -7.19 4.07
CA CYS A 105 -7.62 -7.55 5.44
C CYS A 105 -8.24 -6.57 6.45
N ASP A 106 -8.80 -7.11 7.54
CA ASP A 106 -9.33 -6.31 8.64
C ASP A 106 -8.22 -5.88 9.60
N GLU A 107 -7.61 -4.74 9.32
CA GLU A 107 -6.48 -4.22 10.08
C GLU A 107 -6.93 -3.67 11.44
N LEU A 108 -6.69 -4.45 12.49
CA LEU A 108 -7.03 -4.11 13.88
C LEU A 108 -6.43 -2.78 14.33
N LYS A 109 -5.20 -2.45 13.89
CA LYS A 109 -4.52 -1.22 14.30
C LYS A 109 -5.30 0.02 13.85
N LEU A 110 -5.82 -0.02 12.63
CA LEU A 110 -6.63 1.05 12.04
C LEU A 110 -8.12 0.95 12.41
N GLY A 111 -8.62 -0.26 12.69
CA GLY A 111 -10.04 -0.50 12.92
C GLY A 111 -10.89 -0.38 11.64
N VAL A 112 -10.28 -0.60 10.47
CA VAL A 112 -10.93 -0.55 9.15
C VAL A 112 -10.49 -1.74 8.31
N THR A 113 -11.35 -2.13 7.37
CA THR A 113 -10.98 -3.08 6.31
C THR A 113 -10.08 -2.37 5.30
N LEU A 114 -8.87 -2.90 5.11
CA LEU A 114 -7.95 -2.48 4.07
C LEU A 114 -8.15 -3.32 2.83
N ILE A 115 -8.14 -2.65 1.68
CA ILE A 115 -8.18 -3.25 0.36
C ILE A 115 -6.95 -2.73 -0.37
N PHE A 116 -6.13 -3.61 -0.92
CA PHE A 116 -4.91 -3.24 -1.64
C PHE A 116 -4.74 -4.06 -2.90
N TYR A 117 -4.05 -3.49 -3.88
CA TYR A 117 -3.70 -4.19 -5.11
C TYR A 117 -2.57 -5.20 -4.86
N ILE A 118 -2.74 -6.46 -5.28
CA ILE A 118 -1.71 -7.49 -5.09
C ILE A 118 -0.66 -7.39 -6.20
N GLU A 119 0.60 -7.23 -5.83
CA GLU A 119 1.71 -7.11 -6.78
C GLU A 119 2.22 -8.46 -7.29
N ASN A 120 2.23 -9.51 -6.45
CA ASN A 120 2.82 -10.81 -6.77
C ASN A 120 1.79 -11.84 -7.25
N ILE A 121 1.12 -11.51 -8.36
CA ILE A 121 0.01 -12.30 -8.94
C ILE A 121 0.44 -13.73 -9.28
N ALA A 122 1.66 -13.92 -9.79
CA ALA A 122 2.17 -15.24 -10.13
C ALA A 122 2.19 -16.19 -8.92
N ASP A 123 2.59 -15.70 -7.75
CA ASP A 123 2.63 -16.47 -6.52
C ASP A 123 1.22 -16.88 -6.07
N ILE A 124 0.24 -15.98 -6.22
CA ILE A 124 -1.17 -16.28 -5.94
C ILE A 124 -1.64 -17.44 -6.82
N LEU A 125 -1.34 -17.38 -8.12
CA LEU A 125 -1.76 -18.41 -9.07
C LEU A 125 -1.07 -19.75 -8.80
N HIS A 126 0.23 -19.73 -8.47
CA HIS A 126 0.97 -20.92 -8.05
C HIS A 126 0.41 -21.53 -6.76
N ALA A 127 0.15 -20.71 -5.74
CA ALA A 127 -0.43 -21.17 -4.48
C ALA A 127 -1.82 -21.79 -4.71
N ARG A 128 -2.67 -21.18 -5.54
CA ARG A 128 -4.00 -21.75 -5.89
C ARG A 128 -3.89 -23.10 -6.60
N LYS A 129 -2.93 -23.25 -7.52
CA LYS A 129 -2.68 -24.52 -8.22
C LYS A 129 -2.21 -25.63 -7.27
N ASN A 130 -1.35 -25.28 -6.31
CA ASN A 130 -0.80 -26.24 -5.35
C ASN A 130 -1.80 -26.58 -4.22
N ALA A 131 -2.77 -25.72 -3.94
CA ALA A 131 -3.81 -25.92 -2.91
C ALA A 131 -4.81 -27.05 -3.24
N VAL A 132 -4.78 -27.62 -4.45
CA VAL A 132 -5.60 -28.79 -4.86
C VAL A 132 -5.33 -30.02 -3.97
N HIS A 133 -4.23 -30.05 -3.20
CA HIS A 133 -3.88 -31.13 -2.25
C HIS A 133 -4.27 -30.89 -0.78
N ASN A 134 -5.40 -30.21 -0.53
CA ASN A 134 -6.14 -30.26 0.74
C ASN A 134 -5.64 -29.36 1.89
N THR A 135 -4.97 -28.26 1.58
CA THR A 135 -4.78 -27.13 2.52
C THR A 135 -5.10 -25.82 1.82
N THR A 136 -6.02 -25.02 2.36
CA THR A 136 -6.21 -23.65 1.89
C THR A 136 -4.92 -22.89 2.23
N ILE A 137 -4.05 -22.70 1.23
CA ILE A 137 -2.83 -21.89 1.39
C ILE A 137 -3.31 -20.45 1.58
N ARG A 138 -3.36 -20.01 2.84
CA ARG A 138 -3.66 -18.64 3.21
C ARG A 138 -2.36 -17.87 3.28
N PRO A 139 -2.35 -16.59 2.90
CA PRO A 139 -1.22 -15.73 3.18
C PRO A 139 -0.93 -15.65 4.68
N ASP A 140 0.35 -15.62 5.03
CA ASP A 140 0.79 -15.45 6.41
C ASP A 140 0.87 -13.98 6.81
N ASN A 141 1.29 -13.14 5.88
CA ASN A 141 1.48 -11.72 6.09
C ASN A 141 1.52 -10.96 4.76
N ALA A 142 1.44 -9.63 4.85
CA ALA A 142 1.64 -8.74 3.70
C ALA A 142 2.61 -7.60 4.04
N VAL A 143 3.40 -7.27 3.02
CA VAL A 143 4.23 -6.07 2.95
C VAL A 143 3.47 -5.07 2.10
N LEU A 144 2.99 -3.99 2.72
CA LEU A 144 2.21 -2.96 2.02
C LEU A 144 3.14 -1.82 1.59
N ALA A 145 2.79 -1.22 0.46
CA ALA A 145 3.48 -0.08 -0.12
C ALA A 145 2.48 0.87 -0.80
N GLY A 146 2.81 2.15 -0.87
CA GLY A 146 1.94 3.16 -1.47
C GLY A 146 2.64 3.93 -2.57
N LEU A 147 1.96 4.15 -3.70
CA LEU A 147 2.40 5.10 -4.72
C LEU A 147 1.59 6.39 -4.56
N SER A 148 2.25 7.54 -4.47
CA SER A 148 1.58 8.83 -4.28
C SER A 148 1.73 9.76 -5.47
N THR A 149 0.59 10.25 -5.97
CA THR A 149 0.54 11.22 -7.07
C THR A 149 0.75 12.67 -6.61
N GLY A 150 0.80 12.90 -5.30
CA GLY A 150 0.93 14.22 -4.72
C GLY A 150 0.79 14.21 -3.20
N GLY A 151 1.62 15.00 -2.53
CA GLY A 151 1.72 15.00 -1.09
C GLY A 151 2.22 16.33 -0.53
N LYS A 152 2.03 16.52 0.77
CA LYS A 152 2.51 17.68 1.52
C LYS A 152 3.15 17.22 2.81
N ILE A 153 4.25 17.85 3.18
CA ILE A 153 4.87 17.65 4.48
C ILE A 153 4.25 18.63 5.49
N LEU A 154 3.77 18.08 6.59
CA LEU A 154 3.21 18.79 7.73
C LEU A 154 4.22 18.79 8.88
N LEU A 155 4.16 19.83 9.70
CA LEU A 155 4.99 19.94 10.90
C LEU A 155 4.68 18.83 11.91
N PRO A 156 5.68 18.42 12.73
CA PRO A 156 5.46 17.52 13.85
C PRO A 156 4.44 18.12 14.82
N ILE A 157 3.69 17.24 15.49
CA ILE A 157 2.89 17.67 16.65
C ILE A 157 3.82 17.65 17.86
N MET A 158 4.04 18.81 18.48
CA MET A 158 4.85 18.88 19.69
C MET A 158 4.20 18.08 20.81
N LYS A 159 4.94 17.11 21.35
CA LYS A 159 4.50 16.25 22.44
C LYS A 159 5.51 16.29 23.57
N THR A 160 4.99 16.29 24.79
CA THR A 160 5.81 16.06 25.98
C THR A 160 6.15 14.57 26.11
N SER A 161 7.28 14.25 26.76
CA SER A 161 7.70 12.87 27.03
C SER A 161 6.61 12.06 27.76
N LYS A 162 5.86 12.71 28.66
CA LYS A 162 4.71 12.12 29.37
C LYS A 162 3.55 11.76 28.44
N GLN A 163 3.28 12.59 27.41
CA GLN A 163 2.24 12.30 26.42
C GLN A 163 2.62 11.15 25.49
N LEU A 164 3.90 11.03 25.13
CA LEU A 164 4.41 9.91 24.33
C LEU A 164 4.25 8.57 25.06
N ALA A 165 4.74 8.49 26.31
CA ALA A 165 4.63 7.28 27.13
C ALA A 165 3.18 6.86 27.42
N ASN A 166 2.28 7.84 27.58
CA ASN A 166 0.85 7.56 27.76
C ASN A 166 0.19 7.08 26.46
N LYS A 167 0.64 7.58 25.29
CA LYS A 167 0.10 7.16 23.99
C LYS A 167 0.38 5.70 23.71
N GLU A 168 1.60 5.23 23.92
CA GLU A 168 1.97 3.82 23.71
C GLU A 168 1.11 2.89 24.56
N LYS A 169 1.04 3.14 25.88
CA LYS A 169 0.20 2.36 26.80
C LYS A 169 -1.29 2.41 26.43
N SER A 170 -1.77 3.57 25.98
CA SER A 170 -3.16 3.73 25.54
C SER A 170 -3.44 2.93 24.26
N SER A 171 -2.52 2.93 23.30
CA SER A 171 -2.66 2.18 22.05
C SER A 171 -2.67 0.68 22.30
N GLU A 172 -1.78 0.17 23.15
CA GLU A 172 -1.75 -1.25 23.54
C GLU A 172 -3.04 -1.68 24.25
N LYS A 173 -3.50 -0.86 25.21
CA LYS A 173 -4.77 -1.11 25.90
C LYS A 173 -5.95 -1.13 24.93
N ARG A 174 -6.01 -0.17 24.00
CA ARG A 174 -7.05 -0.11 22.96
C ARG A 174 -7.04 -1.37 22.09
N LEU A 175 -5.87 -1.80 21.63
CA LEU A 175 -5.73 -3.01 20.81
C LEU A 175 -6.19 -4.26 21.56
N SER A 176 -5.83 -4.39 22.84
CA SER A 176 -6.27 -5.49 23.69
C SER A 176 -7.80 -5.52 23.85
N LEU A 177 -8.43 -4.35 24.08
CA LEU A 177 -9.89 -4.24 24.16
C LEU A 177 -10.57 -4.59 22.84
N MET A 178 -10.01 -4.16 21.70
CA MET A 178 -10.54 -4.50 20.37
C MET A 178 -10.50 -6.01 20.11
N LYS A 179 -9.40 -6.70 20.47
CA LYS A 179 -9.31 -8.15 20.36
C LYS A 179 -10.37 -8.85 21.21
N GLN A 180 -10.51 -8.47 22.48
CA GLN A 180 -11.53 -9.04 23.37
C GLN A 180 -12.96 -8.76 22.89
N ALA A 181 -13.22 -7.58 22.32
CA ALA A 181 -14.51 -7.23 21.76
C ALA A 181 -14.83 -8.07 20.51
N ARG A 182 -13.83 -8.34 19.65
CA ARG A 182 -13.96 -9.26 18.50
C ARG A 182 -14.36 -10.67 18.96
N ASP A 183 -13.87 -11.12 20.11
CA ASP A 183 -14.23 -12.40 20.73
C ASP A 183 -15.59 -12.39 21.46
N GLY A 184 -16.34 -11.28 21.41
CA GLY A 184 -17.68 -11.16 21.99
C GLY A 184 -17.72 -10.70 23.46
N ASN A 185 -16.63 -10.17 24.01
CA ASN A 185 -16.60 -9.66 25.38
C ASN A 185 -17.39 -8.34 25.50
N LYS A 186 -18.58 -8.41 26.11
CA LYS A 186 -19.46 -7.25 26.35
C LYS A 186 -18.80 -6.13 27.16
N SER A 187 -18.00 -6.46 28.18
CA SER A 187 -17.32 -5.45 28.99
C SER A 187 -16.28 -4.68 28.18
N ALA A 188 -15.59 -5.35 27.25
CA ALA A 188 -14.67 -4.69 26.34
C ALA A 188 -15.41 -3.74 25.39
N MET A 189 -16.58 -4.15 24.87
CA MET A 189 -17.44 -3.32 24.01
C MET A 189 -17.96 -2.07 24.75
N GLU A 190 -18.40 -2.21 26.00
CA GLU A 190 -18.83 -1.08 26.84
C GLU A 190 -17.69 -0.10 27.09
N ASN A 191 -16.49 -0.61 27.43
CA ASN A 191 -15.32 0.24 27.64
C ASN A 191 -14.92 1.00 26.36
N LEU A 192 -14.95 0.36 25.19
CA LEU A 192 -14.69 1.03 23.91
C LEU A 192 -15.73 2.13 23.66
N THR A 193 -17.00 1.86 23.91
CA THR A 193 -18.09 2.82 23.72
C THR A 193 -17.93 4.05 24.63
N MET A 194 -17.59 3.84 25.90
CA MET A 194 -17.33 4.95 26.84
C MET A 194 -16.12 5.79 26.40
N ASN A 195 -15.03 5.14 25.99
CA ASN A 195 -13.85 5.85 25.48
C ASN A 195 -14.16 6.68 24.22
N ASP A 196 -15.00 6.17 23.33
CA ASP A 196 -15.41 6.88 22.12
C ASP A 196 -16.27 8.11 22.43
N MET A 197 -17.18 8.02 23.42
CA MET A 197 -17.96 9.17 23.89
C MET A 197 -17.05 10.28 24.47
N ASP A 198 -16.07 9.90 25.29
CA ASP A 198 -15.11 10.83 25.88
C ASP A 198 -14.22 11.47 24.80
N LEU A 199 -13.75 10.68 23.84
CA LEU A 199 -12.96 11.15 22.71
C LEU A 199 -13.75 12.15 21.86
N TYR A 200 -14.99 11.82 21.51
CA TYR A 200 -15.86 12.70 20.71
C TYR A 200 -16.11 14.03 21.42
N SER A 201 -16.43 14.00 22.71
CA SER A 201 -16.64 15.19 23.54
C SER A 201 -15.39 16.07 23.59
N SER A 202 -14.22 15.46 23.74
CA SER A 202 -12.92 16.16 23.74
C SER A 202 -12.60 16.79 22.39
N LEU A 203 -12.76 16.02 21.29
CA LEU A 203 -12.51 16.49 19.92
C LEU A 203 -13.42 17.64 19.55
N SER A 204 -14.72 17.55 19.86
CA SER A 204 -15.71 18.60 19.57
C SER A 204 -15.31 19.95 20.19
N ARG A 205 -14.79 19.95 21.42
CA ARG A 205 -14.30 21.17 22.08
C ARG A 205 -13.02 21.71 21.45
N ARG A 206 -12.10 20.83 21.03
CA ARG A 206 -10.81 21.21 20.44
C ARG A 206 -10.96 21.77 19.04
N ILE A 207 -11.82 21.19 18.20
CA ILE A 207 -12.08 21.66 16.82
C ILE A 207 -12.54 23.11 16.79
N MET A 208 -13.24 23.59 17.82
CA MET A 208 -13.69 24.99 17.91
C MET A 208 -12.54 25.99 18.19
N LYS A 209 -11.38 25.52 18.62
CA LYS A 209 -10.26 26.36 19.10
C LYS A 209 -8.94 26.12 18.39
N GLU A 210 -8.74 24.91 17.86
CA GLU A 210 -7.48 24.44 17.27
C GLU A 210 -7.68 24.11 15.78
N ASP A 211 -6.61 24.23 15.00
CA ASP A 211 -6.62 23.77 13.60
C ASP A 211 -6.71 22.24 13.52
N VAL A 212 -7.48 21.73 12.55
CA VAL A 212 -7.73 20.29 12.38
C VAL A 212 -6.43 19.49 12.23
N LEU A 213 -5.41 20.02 11.55
CA LEU A 213 -4.12 19.33 11.35
C LEU A 213 -3.23 19.35 12.60
N SER A 214 -3.58 20.16 13.59
CA SER A 214 -2.97 20.16 14.93
C SER A 214 -3.66 19.14 15.87
N ILE A 215 -4.91 18.78 15.57
CA ILE A 215 -5.68 17.78 16.32
C ILE A 215 -5.43 16.38 15.77
N VAL A 216 -5.52 16.22 14.45
CA VAL A 216 -5.40 14.92 13.77
C VAL A 216 -3.92 14.57 13.64
N GLU A 217 -3.51 13.53 14.36
CA GLU A 217 -2.14 13.05 14.30
C GLU A 217 -1.88 12.19 13.06
N SER A 218 -2.72 11.19 12.85
CA SER A 218 -2.66 10.26 11.72
C SER A 218 -4.08 9.98 11.21
N SER A 219 -4.21 9.67 9.93
CA SER A 219 -5.48 9.30 9.31
C SER A 219 -5.25 8.34 8.16
N PHE A 220 -6.17 7.40 7.98
CA PHE A 220 -6.17 6.49 6.85
C PHE A 220 -7.61 6.41 6.34
N ILE A 221 -7.92 7.13 5.26
CA ILE A 221 -9.31 7.33 4.82
C ILE A 221 -9.44 6.93 3.34
N PRO A 222 -10.41 6.08 2.96
CA PRO A 222 -10.66 5.75 1.56
C PRO A 222 -10.89 7.00 0.70
N TYR A 223 -10.44 6.95 -0.55
CA TYR A 223 -10.51 8.09 -1.46
C TYR A 223 -10.91 7.68 -2.87
N GLY A 224 -11.98 8.28 -3.38
CA GLY A 224 -12.44 8.05 -4.75
C GLY A 224 -13.42 6.88 -4.85
N ILE A 225 -13.52 6.34 -6.06
CA ILE A 225 -14.41 5.20 -6.39
C ILE A 225 -13.65 3.88 -6.21
N GLU A 226 -12.34 3.89 -6.45
CA GLU A 226 -11.49 2.72 -6.32
C GLU A 226 -11.26 2.37 -4.84
N SER A 227 -11.38 1.09 -4.51
CA SER A 227 -11.31 0.61 -3.12
C SER A 227 -9.89 0.62 -2.54
N ASP A 228 -8.87 0.66 -3.39
CA ASP A 228 -7.44 0.59 -3.05
C ASP A 228 -6.74 1.95 -2.96
N GLN A 229 -7.52 3.04 -3.00
CA GLN A 229 -6.99 4.40 -2.89
C GLN A 229 -7.34 5.04 -1.55
N TYR A 230 -6.36 5.73 -0.97
CA TYR A 230 -6.48 6.31 0.37
C TYR A 230 -5.85 7.69 0.46
N VAL A 231 -6.38 8.54 1.35
CA VAL A 231 -5.69 9.71 1.87
C VAL A 231 -5.06 9.33 3.21
N VAL A 232 -3.75 9.43 3.28
CA VAL A 232 -2.98 9.08 4.48
C VAL A 232 -2.38 10.33 5.10
N ILE A 233 -2.45 10.40 6.43
CA ILE A 233 -1.61 11.26 7.26
C ILE A 233 -0.82 10.34 8.18
N GLY A 234 0.50 10.37 8.09
CA GLY A 234 1.39 9.51 8.88
C GLY A 234 2.68 10.23 9.26
N GLU A 235 3.31 9.77 10.33
CA GLU A 235 4.62 10.27 10.77
C GLU A 235 5.74 9.62 9.96
N ILE A 236 6.73 10.42 9.53
CA ILE A 236 7.91 9.94 8.81
C ILE A 236 8.89 9.38 9.84
N LEU A 237 9.11 8.06 9.79
CA LEU A 237 10.10 7.38 10.62
C LEU A 237 11.48 7.43 9.98
N ASN A 238 11.53 7.22 8.67
CA ASN A 238 12.75 7.26 7.88
C ASN A 238 12.41 7.66 6.43
N PHE A 239 13.40 8.11 5.68
CA PHE A 239 13.24 8.38 4.26
C PHE A 239 14.58 8.27 3.53
N TYR A 240 14.53 7.96 2.24
CA TYR A 240 15.69 7.97 1.38
C TYR A 240 15.33 8.40 -0.04
N GLU A 241 16.34 8.84 -0.78
CA GLU A 241 16.17 9.26 -2.17
C GLU A 241 16.38 8.07 -3.10
N SER A 242 15.54 7.98 -4.13
CA SER A 242 15.68 7.04 -5.24
C SER A 242 15.64 7.85 -6.54
N GLU A 243 16.27 7.35 -7.60
CA GLU A 243 16.31 8.03 -8.89
C GLU A 243 15.84 7.07 -9.98
N ASN A 244 14.95 7.56 -10.85
CA ASN A 244 14.52 6.77 -11.99
C ASN A 244 15.65 6.69 -13.03
N SER A 245 16.14 5.49 -13.33
CA SER A 245 17.26 5.24 -14.23
C SER A 245 17.03 5.63 -15.69
N LEU A 246 15.76 5.76 -16.10
CA LEU A 246 15.39 6.12 -17.47
C LEU A 246 15.13 7.63 -17.63
N THR A 247 14.46 8.26 -16.67
CA THR A 247 14.08 9.68 -16.74
C THR A 247 15.00 10.59 -15.94
N ASN A 248 15.81 10.04 -15.03
CA ASN A 248 16.61 10.75 -14.01
C ASN A 248 15.75 11.62 -13.08
N GLU A 249 14.44 11.35 -12.99
CA GLU A 249 13.58 12.00 -12.02
C GLU A 249 13.89 11.47 -10.62
N LYS A 250 14.08 12.40 -9.68
CA LYS A 250 14.36 12.09 -8.28
C LYS A 250 13.06 11.85 -7.51
N LEU A 251 13.11 10.88 -6.61
CA LEU A 251 11.98 10.35 -5.88
C LEU A 251 12.30 10.29 -4.39
N TRP A 252 11.27 10.44 -3.56
CA TRP A 252 11.35 10.17 -2.14
C TRP A 252 10.63 8.87 -1.82
N ILE A 253 11.32 7.96 -1.15
CA ILE A 253 10.70 6.81 -0.50
C ILE A 253 10.65 7.11 1.00
N LEU A 254 9.43 7.16 1.53
CA LEU A 254 9.10 7.56 2.89
C LEU A 254 8.59 6.34 3.67
N ASN A 255 9.28 5.97 4.75
CA ASN A 255 8.77 5.01 5.71
C ASN A 255 7.83 5.72 6.68
N LEU A 256 6.54 5.39 6.62
CA LEU A 256 5.49 6.11 7.31
C LEU A 256 4.82 5.24 8.37
N ASN A 257 4.62 5.83 9.55
CA ASN A 257 3.79 5.28 10.60
C ASN A 257 2.42 5.97 10.61
N CYS A 258 1.39 5.23 10.22
CA CYS A 258 0.00 5.66 10.33
C CYS A 258 -0.70 4.80 11.38
N ASN A 259 -0.85 5.33 12.60
CA ASN A 259 -1.55 4.66 13.70
C ASN A 259 -1.04 3.22 13.96
N ASN A 260 0.28 3.07 14.08
CA ASN A 260 1.03 1.82 14.27
C ASN A 260 1.05 0.87 13.05
N LEU A 261 0.45 1.26 11.93
CA LEU A 261 0.67 0.63 10.64
C LEU A 261 1.87 1.28 9.96
N VAL A 262 2.94 0.51 9.74
CA VAL A 262 4.17 1.03 9.14
C VAL A 262 4.36 0.44 7.74
N PHE A 263 4.53 1.32 6.76
CA PHE A 263 4.64 0.97 5.35
C PHE A 263 5.37 2.06 4.58
N ASP A 264 5.83 1.74 3.38
CA ASP A 264 6.59 2.69 2.55
C ASP A 264 5.70 3.38 1.53
N ILE A 265 6.01 4.63 1.24
CA ILE A 265 5.34 5.41 0.20
C ILE A 265 6.39 6.02 -0.73
N CYS A 266 6.22 5.82 -2.04
CA CYS A 266 7.03 6.49 -3.06
C CYS A 266 6.26 7.70 -3.63
N ILE A 267 6.94 8.83 -3.69
CA ILE A 267 6.43 10.07 -4.28
C ILE A 267 7.53 10.75 -5.08
N ASN A 268 7.15 11.33 -6.22
CA ASN A 268 8.05 12.16 -6.99
C ASN A 268 8.43 13.45 -6.23
N GLN A 269 9.69 13.84 -6.26
CA GLN A 269 10.14 15.08 -5.60
C GLN A 269 9.37 16.31 -6.10
N ASN A 270 9.06 16.36 -7.39
CA ASN A 270 8.32 17.47 -8.01
C ASN A 270 6.87 17.56 -7.53
N ASP A 271 6.32 16.47 -7.00
CA ASP A 271 4.93 16.36 -6.53
C ASP A 271 4.79 16.46 -5.00
N LEU A 272 5.91 16.62 -4.29
CA LEU A 272 5.94 16.77 -2.85
C LEU A 272 6.09 18.24 -2.46
N LEU A 273 5.08 18.78 -1.77
CA LEU A 273 5.17 20.12 -1.19
C LEU A 273 5.84 20.07 0.19
N GLY A 274 7.02 20.68 0.28
CA GLY A 274 7.81 20.75 1.52
C GLY A 274 8.83 19.62 1.63
N GLU A 275 9.70 19.72 2.63
CA GLU A 275 10.86 18.83 2.76
C GLU A 275 10.60 17.68 3.74
N PRO A 276 10.82 16.41 3.35
CA PRO A 276 10.67 15.28 4.25
C PRO A 276 11.75 15.33 5.33
N GLN A 277 11.36 14.99 6.55
CA GLN A 277 12.27 14.91 7.69
C GLN A 277 11.66 13.95 8.71
N VAL A 278 12.51 13.19 9.40
CA VAL A 278 12.07 12.30 10.50
C VAL A 278 11.30 13.10 11.55
N GLY A 279 10.16 12.55 11.98
CA GLY A 279 9.22 13.17 12.92
C GLY A 279 8.23 14.16 12.29
N ARG A 280 8.48 14.67 11.07
CA ARG A 280 7.44 15.38 10.31
C ARG A 280 6.36 14.40 9.85
N ARG A 281 5.24 14.93 9.36
CA ARG A 281 4.13 14.10 8.90
C ARG A 281 3.93 14.25 7.40
N PHE A 282 3.69 13.16 6.71
CA PHE A 282 3.26 13.18 5.31
C PHE A 282 1.74 13.21 5.25
N LYS A 283 1.17 14.04 4.36
CA LYS A 283 -0.24 14.00 3.95
C LYS A 283 -0.32 13.86 2.45
N GLY A 284 -0.88 12.76 1.95
CA GLY A 284 -0.99 12.54 0.51
C GLY A 284 -2.04 11.52 0.13
N ARG A 285 -2.36 11.50 -1.17
CA ARG A 285 -3.19 10.45 -1.76
C ARG A 285 -2.28 9.33 -2.21
N ILE A 286 -2.65 8.10 -1.91
CA ILE A 286 -1.90 6.92 -2.30
C ILE A 286 -2.80 5.92 -3.01
N TRP A 287 -2.20 5.17 -3.91
CA TRP A 287 -2.69 3.86 -4.32
C TRP A 287 -1.93 2.83 -3.51
N LEU A 288 -2.67 2.01 -2.78
CA LEU A 288 -2.13 1.01 -1.87
C LEU A 288 -1.95 -0.31 -2.60
N GLN A 289 -0.72 -0.81 -2.54
CA GLN A 289 -0.30 -2.06 -3.12
C GLN A 289 0.28 -2.95 -2.02
N GLY A 290 0.35 -4.25 -2.29
CA GLY A 290 0.88 -5.19 -1.32
C GLY A 290 1.48 -6.44 -1.96
N HIS A 291 2.62 -6.83 -1.42
CA HIS A 291 3.22 -8.14 -1.65
C HIS A 291 2.72 -9.11 -0.58
N VAL A 292 2.13 -10.21 -1.01
CA VAL A 292 1.50 -11.20 -0.14
C VAL A 292 2.43 -12.38 0.03
N ASN A 293 2.82 -12.68 1.28
CA ASN A 293 3.77 -13.74 1.56
C ASN A 293 3.05 -15.03 1.96
N PHE A 294 3.44 -16.14 1.34
CA PHE A 294 3.01 -17.47 1.72
C PHE A 294 4.15 -18.15 2.48
N GLY A 295 3.89 -18.61 3.71
CA GLY A 295 4.87 -19.40 4.46
C GLY A 295 5.08 -20.74 3.78
N TYR A 296 6.24 -20.92 3.16
CA TYR A 296 6.71 -22.21 2.68
C TYR A 296 7.70 -22.81 3.68
#